data_AF-A0A1G0EXK6-F1
#
_entry.id   AF-A0A1G0EXK6-F1
#
_cell.length_a   1.000
_cell.length_b   1.000
_cell.length_c   1.000
_cell.angle_alpha   90.00
_cell.angle_beta   90.00
_cell.angle_gamma   90.00
#
_symmetry.space_group_name_H-M   'P 1'
#
loop_
_entity.id
_entity.type
_entity.pdbx_description
1 polymer ?
#
loop_
_entity_poly.entity_id
_entity_poly.type
_entity_poly.pdbx_seq_one_letter_code
_entity_poly.pdbx_strand_id
1 'polypeptide(L)'
;MNTRDAAYMTGLNYPGGVPALAARMGMDARDLSRKLNPNTGNLGLDEAIVLMVMSGDHRILHAMADELGYTLAPQPDESSK
;
A
#
# COMPACT_ATOMS: atom_id res chain seq x y z
N MET A 1 -8.15 3.34 -11.01
CA MET A 1 -8.20 2.50 -9.78
C MET A 1 -8.26 3.46 -8.61
N ASN A 2 -9.15 3.26 -7.63
CA ASN A 2 -9.21 4.14 -6.46
C ASN A 2 -8.21 3.69 -5.37
N THR A 3 -7.96 4.55 -4.38
CA THR A 3 -6.96 4.32 -3.32
C THR A 3 -7.25 3.04 -2.50
N ARG A 4 -8.53 2.67 -2.32
CA ARG A 4 -8.92 1.46 -1.56
C ARG A 4 -8.67 0.18 -2.35
N ASP A 5 -9.02 0.18 -3.63
CA ASP A 5 -8.73 -0.94 -4.54
C ASP A 5 -7.22 -1.17 -4.63
N ALA A 6 -6.45 -0.08 -4.72
CA ALA A 6 -5.00 -0.12 -4.72
C ALA A 6 -4.46 -0.83 -3.47
N ALA A 7 -4.94 -0.46 -2.28
CA ALA A 7 -4.53 -1.10 -1.03
C ALA A 7 -4.89 -2.59 -0.96
N TYR A 8 -6.11 -2.93 -1.35
CA TYR A 8 -6.56 -4.33 -1.43
C TYR A 8 -5.65 -5.16 -2.35
N MET A 9 -5.34 -4.64 -3.54
CA MET A 9 -4.50 -5.36 -4.50
C MET A 9 -3.04 -5.46 -4.07
N THR A 10 -2.50 -4.51 -3.30
CA THR A 10 -1.16 -4.62 -2.70
C THR A 10 -1.09 -5.83 -1.78
N GLY A 11 -2.06 -6.01 -0.88
CA GLY A 11 -2.11 -7.18 -0.01
C GLY A 11 -2.33 -8.50 -0.75
N LEU A 12 -3.18 -8.48 -1.79
CA LEU A 12 -3.47 -9.66 -2.61
C LEU A 12 -2.26 -10.12 -3.43
N ASN A 13 -1.51 -9.18 -4.02
CA ASN A 13 -0.40 -9.47 -4.92
C ASN A 13 0.94 -9.64 -4.20
N TYR A 14 1.01 -9.35 -2.90
CA TYR A 14 2.23 -9.53 -2.12
C TYR A 14 2.62 -11.03 -2.06
N PRO A 15 3.90 -11.39 -2.27
CA PRO A 15 4.34 -12.78 -2.11
C PRO A 15 4.04 -13.34 -0.71
N GLY A 16 3.23 -14.39 -0.62
CA GLY A 16 2.72 -14.93 0.65
C GLY A 16 1.44 -14.24 1.17
N GLY A 17 0.90 -13.30 0.40
CA GLY A 17 -0.38 -12.63 0.64
C GLY A 17 -0.42 -11.75 1.89
N VAL A 18 -1.64 -11.40 2.29
CA VAL A 18 -1.92 -10.57 3.46
C VAL A 18 -1.25 -11.10 4.75
N PRO A 19 -1.21 -12.41 5.06
CA PRO A 19 -0.55 -12.88 6.27
C PRO A 19 0.95 -12.61 6.30
N ALA A 20 1.65 -12.81 5.18
CA ALA A 20 3.08 -12.55 5.09
C ALA A 20 3.39 -11.05 5.19
N LEU A 21 2.56 -10.21 4.57
CA LEU A 21 2.70 -8.76 4.66
C LEU A 21 2.42 -8.26 6.09
N ALA A 22 1.36 -8.75 6.73
CA ALA A 22 1.00 -8.41 8.11
C ALA A 22 2.14 -8.74 9.08
N ALA A 23 2.75 -9.93 8.93
CA ALA A 23 3.90 -10.32 9.73
C ALA A 23 5.09 -9.34 9.59
N ARG A 24 5.38 -8.86 8.36
CA ARG A 24 6.42 -7.85 8.13
C ARG A 24 6.08 -6.48 8.70
N MET A 25 4.79 -6.14 8.74
CA MET A 25 4.31 -4.90 9.35
C MET A 25 4.19 -4.99 10.88
N GLY A 26 4.44 -6.16 11.49
CA GLY A 26 4.21 -6.37 12.92
C GLY A 26 2.74 -6.31 13.33
N MET A 27 1.82 -6.65 12.41
CA MET A 27 0.37 -6.60 12.60
C MET A 27 -0.25 -7.99 12.55
N ASP A 28 -1.40 -8.18 13.22
CA ASP A 28 -2.21 -9.38 13.04
C ASP A 28 -2.79 -9.46 11.62
N ALA A 29 -2.80 -10.67 11.04
CA ALA A 29 -3.26 -10.89 9.67
C ALA A 29 -4.75 -10.62 9.47
N ARG A 30 -5.60 -10.88 10.49
CA ARG A 30 -7.03 -10.55 10.41
C ARG A 30 -7.25 -9.05 10.49
N ASP A 31 -6.48 -8.35 11.31
CA ASP A 31 -6.55 -6.89 11.38
C ASP A 31 -6.15 -6.24 10.06
N LEU A 32 -5.03 -6.68 9.46
CA LEU A 32 -4.64 -6.17 8.15
C LEU A 32 -5.70 -6.51 7.08
N SER A 33 -6.22 -7.74 7.06
CA SER A 33 -7.29 -8.14 6.12
C SER A 33 -8.54 -7.27 6.24
N ARG A 34 -8.96 -6.96 7.48
CA ARG A 34 -10.09 -6.06 7.75
C ARG A 34 -9.81 -4.63 7.27
N LYS A 35 -8.59 -4.14 7.48
CA LYS A 35 -8.16 -2.80 7.03
C LYS A 35 -8.08 -2.68 5.52
N LEU A 36 -7.67 -3.74 4.83
CA LEU A 36 -7.55 -3.79 3.37
C LEU A 36 -8.89 -4.10 2.66
N ASN A 37 -9.99 -4.28 3.40
CA ASN A 37 -11.30 -4.47 2.78
C ASN A 37 -11.68 -3.22 1.97
N PRO A 38 -11.95 -3.33 0.65
CA PRO A 38 -12.18 -2.17 -0.20
C PRO A 38 -13.51 -1.44 0.10
N ASN A 39 -14.46 -2.13 0.74
CA ASN A 39 -15.80 -1.59 1.03
C ASN A 39 -15.91 -0.99 2.44
N THR A 40 -15.25 -1.60 3.42
CA THR A 40 -15.42 -1.27 4.85
C THR A 40 -14.12 -0.98 5.59
N GLY A 41 -12.99 -1.18 4.94
CA GLY A 41 -11.66 -1.00 5.51
C GLY A 41 -11.35 0.47 5.78
N ASN A 42 -10.65 0.70 6.89
CA ASN A 42 -10.07 1.99 7.21
C ASN A 42 -8.57 1.79 7.45
N LEU A 43 -7.80 2.00 6.39
CA LEU A 43 -6.34 2.00 6.41
C LEU A 43 -5.88 3.43 6.73
N GLY A 44 -5.19 3.62 7.85
CA GLY A 44 -4.64 4.92 8.22
C GLY A 44 -3.51 5.35 7.26
N LEU A 45 -3.22 6.65 7.20
CA LEU A 45 -2.16 7.19 6.33
C LEU A 45 -0.79 6.58 6.66
N ASP A 46 -0.43 6.53 7.96
CA ASP A 46 0.84 5.93 8.40
C ASP A 46 0.91 4.44 8.05
N GLU A 47 -0.21 3.71 8.18
CA GLU A 47 -0.29 2.29 7.81
C GLU A 47 -0.14 2.10 6.30
N ALA A 48 -0.71 2.99 5.50
CA ALA A 48 -0.55 2.98 4.04
C ALA A 48 0.90 3.21 3.64
N ILE A 49 1.62 4.14 4.29
CA ILE A 49 3.05 4.34 4.07
C ILE A 49 3.83 3.07 4.42
N VAL A 50 3.60 2.49 5.61
CA VAL A 50 4.28 1.26 6.03
C VAL A 50 3.99 0.10 5.07
N LEU A 51 2.74 -0.05 4.61
CA LEU A 51 2.34 -1.06 3.65
C LEU A 51 3.11 -0.92 2.33
N MET A 52 3.21 0.29 1.78
CA MET A 52 3.98 0.56 0.56
C MET A 52 5.48 0.30 0.74
N VAL A 53 6.06 0.74 1.86
CA VAL A 53 7.49 0.51 2.17
C VAL A 53 7.78 -0.99 2.30
N MET A 54 6.96 -1.74 3.01
CA MET A 54 7.20 -3.17 3.25
C MET A 54 6.94 -4.03 2.01
N SER A 55 5.94 -3.67 1.21
CA SER A 55 5.61 -4.38 -0.03
C SER A 55 6.50 -3.98 -1.22
N GLY A 56 7.08 -2.78 -1.19
CA GLY A 56 7.73 -2.14 -2.35
C GLY A 56 6.73 -1.67 -3.42
N ASP A 57 5.44 -1.75 -3.13
CA ASP A 57 4.36 -1.50 -4.09
C ASP A 57 3.74 -0.12 -3.85
N HIS A 58 4.04 0.81 -4.76
CA HIS A 58 3.62 2.20 -4.65
C HIS A 58 2.27 2.49 -5.32
N ARG A 59 1.48 1.47 -5.67
CA ARG A 59 0.20 1.68 -6.37
C ARG A 59 -0.82 2.52 -5.61
N ILE A 60 -0.77 2.48 -4.28
CA ILE A 60 -1.62 3.34 -3.42
C ILE A 60 -1.25 4.81 -3.67
N LEU A 61 0.04 5.13 -3.70
CA LEU A 61 0.53 6.50 -3.94
C LEU A 61 0.12 6.98 -5.34
N HIS A 62 0.21 6.13 -6.36
CA HIS A 62 -0.27 6.45 -7.71
C HIS A 62 -1.78 6.70 -7.74
N ALA A 63 -2.57 5.86 -7.07
CA ALA A 63 -4.02 6.05 -6.99
C ALA A 63 -4.40 7.36 -6.27
N MET A 64 -3.69 7.71 -5.18
CA MET A 64 -3.88 8.99 -4.48
C MET A 64 -3.58 10.19 -5.39
N ALA A 65 -2.50 10.12 -6.18
CA ALA A 65 -2.16 11.18 -7.12
C ALA A 65 -3.22 11.32 -8.23
N ASP A 66 -3.64 10.20 -8.83
CA ASP A 66 -4.66 10.17 -9.88
C ASP A 66 -6.00 10.73 -9.39
N GLU A 67 -6.43 10.37 -8.17
CA GLU A 67 -7.68 10.89 -7.58
C GLU A 67 -7.67 12.40 -7.35
N LEU A 68 -6.48 12.97 -7.10
CA LEU A 68 -6.30 14.39 -6.85
C LEU A 68 -5.90 15.19 -8.11
N GLY A 69 -5.75 14.52 -9.27
CA GLY A 69 -5.33 15.15 -10.52
C GLY A 69 -3.84 15.50 -10.59
N TYR A 70 -2.99 14.77 -9.86
CA TYR A 70 -1.54 14.93 -9.85
C TYR A 70 -0.84 13.74 -10.53
N THR A 71 0.43 13.94 -10.87
CA THR A 71 1.31 12.86 -11.33
C THR A 71 2.49 12.71 -10.38
N LEU A 72 3.04 11.50 -10.29
CA LEU A 72 4.21 11.23 -9.46
C LEU A 72 5.49 11.32 -10.29
N ALA A 73 6.49 12.00 -9.73
CA ALA A 73 7.86 11.94 -10.21
C ALA A 73 8.71 11.24 -9.13
N PRO A 74 9.43 10.15 -9.46
CA PRO A 74 10.34 9.53 -8.50
C PRO A 74 11.47 10.49 -8.16
N GLN A 75 12.03 10.34 -6.96
CA GLN A 75 13.25 11.05 -6.59
C GLN A 75 14.38 10.68 -7.58
N PRO A 76 15.22 11.64 -7.98
CA PRO A 76 16.38 11.34 -8.80
C PRO A 76 17.30 10.37 -8.05
N ASP A 77 17.83 9.37 -8.75
CA ASP A 77 18.79 8.43 -8.16
C ASP A 77 20.12 9.15 -7.94
N GLU A 78 20.38 9.55 -6.69
CA GLU A 78 21.64 10.21 -6.30
C GLU A 78 22.81 9.23 -6.16
N SER A 79 22.59 7.93 -6.34
CA SER A 79 23.60 6.87 -6.16
C SER A 79 24.62 6.76 -7.29
N SER A 80 24.46 7.55 -8.36
CA SER A 80 25.37 7.57 -9.53
C SER A 80 26.51 8.62 -9.41
N LYS A 81 26.84 9.10 -8.20
CA LYS A 81 27.98 9.99 -7.95
C LYS A 81 29.18 9.28 -7.35
#